data_AF-A0A1E3RE22-F1
#
_entry.id   AF-A0A1E3RE22-F1
#
_cell.length_a   1.000
_cell.length_b   1.000
_cell.length_c   1.000
_cell.angle_alpha   90.00
_cell.angle_beta   90.00
_cell.angle_gamma   90.00
#
_symmetry.space_group_name_H-M   'P 1'
#
loop_
_entity.id
_entity.type
_entity.pdbx_description
1 polymer ?
#
loop_
_entity_poly.entity_id
_entity_poly.type
_entity_poly.pdbx_seq_one_letter_code
_entity_poly.pdbx_strand_id
1 'polypeptide(L)'
;MAGGASDPRARGERAQRRADELRKRMQELTGGHPSTAGSAAQSQIRAEQAADRARLAHHAAAERHHAAGVAHLRAAAAHEQAALHADDRAADTHQDLAENHREAARRHESEARHQETLE
;
A
#
# COMPACT_ATOMS: atom_id res chain seq x y z
N MET A 1 -17.08 -15.14 1.73
CA MET A 1 -16.67 -15.35 0.32
C MET A 1 -16.25 -14.01 -0.28
N ALA A 2 -15.00 -13.57 -0.04
CA ALA A 2 -14.51 -12.24 -0.45
C ALA A 2 -13.12 -12.33 -1.13
N GLY A 3 -12.96 -13.28 -2.06
CA GLY A 3 -11.68 -13.56 -2.73
C GLY A 3 -11.56 -13.03 -4.18
N GLY A 4 -12.60 -12.40 -4.75
CA GLY A 4 -12.63 -12.07 -6.18
C GLY A 4 -11.72 -10.91 -6.61
N ALA A 5 -11.27 -10.07 -5.68
CA ALA A 5 -10.39 -8.93 -5.97
C ALA A 5 -8.89 -9.29 -5.95
N SER A 6 -8.50 -10.41 -5.32
CA SER A 6 -7.10 -10.77 -5.07
C SER A 6 -6.50 -11.78 -6.06
N ASP A 7 -7.28 -12.35 -6.97
CA ASP A 7 -6.75 -13.25 -8.01
C ASP A 7 -5.84 -12.47 -9.00
N PRO A 8 -4.55 -12.85 -9.11
CA PRO A 8 -3.64 -12.27 -10.10
C PRO A 8 -4.16 -12.31 -11.53
N ARG A 9 -4.89 -13.37 -11.92
CA ARG A 9 -5.44 -13.51 -13.28
C ARG A 9 -6.54 -12.48 -13.52
N ALA A 10 -7.50 -12.38 -12.61
CA ALA A 10 -8.55 -11.36 -12.68
C ALA A 10 -8.00 -9.92 -12.71
N ARG A 11 -6.89 -9.64 -11.99
CA ARG A 11 -6.19 -8.34 -12.11
C ARG A 11 -5.58 -8.13 -13.49
N GLY A 12 -4.88 -9.14 -14.01
CA GLY A 12 -4.29 -9.10 -15.35
C GLY A 12 -5.33 -8.85 -16.44
N GLU A 13 -6.46 -9.56 -16.39
CA GLU A 13 -7.56 -9.36 -17.34
C GLU A 13 -8.16 -7.96 -17.26
N ARG A 14 -8.33 -7.40 -16.06
CA ARG A 14 -8.79 -6.00 -15.89
C ARG A 14 -7.80 -5.00 -16.50
N ALA A 15 -6.50 -5.22 -16.28
CA ALA A 15 -5.45 -4.37 -16.84
C ALA A 15 -5.44 -4.44 -18.38
N GLN A 16 -5.57 -5.66 -18.94
CA GLN A 16 -5.65 -5.86 -20.38
C GLN A 16 -6.85 -5.15 -20.99
N ARG A 17 -8.06 -5.33 -20.43
CA ARG A 17 -9.28 -4.63 -20.89
C ARG A 17 -9.11 -3.11 -20.89
N ARG A 18 -8.46 -2.56 -19.86
CA ARG A 18 -8.19 -1.12 -19.78
C ARG A 18 -7.19 -0.67 -20.84
N ALA A 19 -6.12 -1.44 -21.07
CA ALA A 19 -5.15 -1.13 -22.12
C ALA A 19 -5.80 -1.13 -23.51
N ASP A 20 -6.70 -2.08 -23.78
CA ASP A 20 -7.44 -2.16 -25.05
C ASP A 20 -8.40 -0.97 -25.22
N GLU A 21 -9.13 -0.58 -24.17
CA GLU A 21 -9.98 0.61 -24.15
C GLU A 21 -9.19 1.89 -24.46
N LEU A 22 -8.04 2.08 -23.80
CA LEU A 22 -7.17 3.24 -24.01
C LEU A 22 -6.56 3.27 -25.42
N ARG A 23 -6.14 2.11 -25.93
CA ARG A 23 -5.60 1.99 -27.30
C ARG A 23 -6.64 2.38 -28.33
N LYS A 24 -7.89 1.88 -28.18
CA LYS A 24 -9.01 2.27 -29.04
C LYS A 24 -9.23 3.79 -28.99
N ARG A 25 -9.24 4.37 -27.78
CA ARG A 25 -9.46 5.82 -27.64
C ARG A 25 -8.34 6.66 -28.27
N MET A 26 -7.08 6.23 -28.14
CA MET A 26 -5.95 6.89 -28.80
C MET A 26 -6.08 6.84 -30.33
N GLN A 27 -6.53 5.72 -30.89
CA GLN A 27 -6.77 5.59 -32.34
C GLN A 27 -7.87 6.54 -32.82
N GLU A 28 -9.00 6.62 -32.09
CA GLU A 28 -10.10 7.55 -32.38
C GLU A 28 -9.60 9.00 -32.39
N LEU A 29 -8.87 9.41 -31.36
CA LEU A 29 -8.32 10.76 -31.22
C LEU A 29 -7.31 11.08 -32.33
N THR A 30 -6.40 10.15 -32.64
CA THR A 30 -5.41 10.31 -33.71
C THR A 30 -6.08 10.38 -35.08
N GLY A 31 -7.19 9.66 -35.26
CA GLY A 31 -8.04 9.73 -36.46
C GLY A 31 -8.97 10.96 -36.51
N GLY A 32 -8.82 11.92 -35.60
CA GLY A 32 -9.59 13.17 -35.60
C GLY A 32 -11.02 13.05 -35.06
N HIS A 33 -11.39 11.93 -34.44
CA HIS A 33 -12.71 11.80 -33.83
C HIS A 33 -12.79 12.64 -32.55
N PRO A 34 -13.79 13.52 -32.41
CA PRO A 34 -13.89 14.39 -31.25
C PRO A 34 -14.22 13.61 -29.98
N SER A 35 -14.00 14.24 -28.83
CA SER A 35 -14.59 13.78 -27.57
C SER A 35 -16.11 13.95 -27.62
N THR A 36 -16.81 12.86 -27.34
CA THR A 36 -18.27 12.83 -27.22
C THR A 36 -18.67 12.90 -25.75
N ALA A 37 -19.91 13.31 -25.49
CA ALA A 37 -20.49 13.26 -24.14
C ALA A 37 -20.39 11.85 -23.52
N GLY A 38 -20.58 10.79 -24.32
CA GLY A 38 -20.40 9.41 -23.87
C GLY A 38 -18.96 9.09 -23.45
N SER A 39 -17.96 9.54 -24.21
CA SER A 39 -16.54 9.34 -23.86
C SER A 39 -16.12 10.13 -22.61
N ALA A 40 -16.70 11.31 -22.41
CA ALA A 40 -16.50 12.12 -21.21
C ALA A 40 -17.12 11.45 -19.98
N ALA A 41 -18.38 11.00 -20.07
CA ALA A 41 -19.06 10.27 -19.00
C ALA A 41 -18.31 8.98 -18.63
N GLN A 42 -17.86 8.21 -19.61
CA GLN A 42 -17.06 7.01 -19.37
C GLN A 42 -15.73 7.35 -18.67
N SER A 43 -15.08 8.45 -19.05
CA SER A 43 -13.83 8.89 -18.43
C SER A 43 -14.04 9.33 -16.98
N GLN A 44 -15.15 10.01 -16.69
CA GLN A 44 -15.54 10.37 -15.33
C GLN A 44 -15.73 9.12 -14.45
N ILE A 45 -16.51 8.14 -14.92
CA ILE A 45 -16.71 6.87 -14.20
C ILE A 45 -15.36 6.20 -13.90
N ARG A 46 -14.42 6.23 -14.86
CA ARG A 46 -13.09 5.64 -14.69
C ARG A 46 -12.24 6.39 -13.67
N ALA A 47 -12.36 7.71 -13.61
CA ALA A 47 -11.67 8.55 -12.63
C ALA A 47 -12.20 8.30 -11.22
N GLU A 48 -13.52 8.24 -11.04
CA GLU A 48 -14.16 7.91 -9.76
C GLU A 48 -13.72 6.51 -9.28
N GLN A 49 -13.80 5.50 -10.14
CA GLN A 49 -13.31 4.15 -9.82
C GLN A 49 -11.81 4.13 -9.48
N ALA A 50 -10.99 5.01 -10.05
CA ALA A 50 -9.57 5.10 -9.75
C ALA A 50 -9.33 5.76 -8.39
N ALA A 51 -10.08 6.82 -8.06
CA ALA A 51 -10.04 7.47 -6.76
C ALA A 51 -10.44 6.49 -5.65
N ASP A 52 -11.52 5.71 -5.85
CA ASP A 52 -11.96 4.69 -4.90
C ASP A 52 -10.87 3.65 -4.65
N ARG A 53 -10.21 3.17 -5.72
CA ARG A 53 -9.10 2.21 -5.59
C ARG A 53 -7.89 2.81 -4.89
N ALA A 54 -7.60 4.09 -5.12
CA ALA A 54 -6.50 4.79 -4.46
C ALA A 54 -6.75 4.88 -2.95
N ARG A 55 -7.95 5.32 -2.53
CA ARG A 55 -8.33 5.36 -1.10
C ARG A 55 -8.22 3.98 -0.44
N LEU A 56 -8.76 2.93 -1.07
CA LEU A 56 -8.62 1.56 -0.54
C LEU A 56 -7.16 1.11 -0.44
N ALA A 57 -6.29 1.53 -1.37
CA ALA A 57 -4.87 1.20 -1.33
C ALA A 57 -4.14 1.95 -0.21
N HIS A 58 -4.46 3.22 0.02
CA HIS A 58 -3.93 4.01 1.13
C HIS A 58 -4.33 3.42 2.48
N HIS A 59 -5.62 3.11 2.68
CA HIS A 59 -6.10 2.43 3.88
C HIS A 59 -5.36 1.09 4.12
N ALA A 60 -5.27 0.24 3.09
CA ALA A 60 -4.56 -1.03 3.20
C ALA A 60 -3.04 -0.87 3.45
N ALA A 61 -2.43 0.21 2.98
CA ALA A 61 -1.04 0.54 3.27
C ALA A 61 -0.87 0.99 4.73
N ALA A 62 -1.77 1.82 5.25
CA ALA A 62 -1.81 2.23 6.65
C ALA A 62 -1.91 1.00 7.58
N GLU A 63 -2.83 0.08 7.32
CA GLU A 63 -2.99 -1.17 8.09
C GLU A 63 -1.70 -2.01 8.10
N ARG A 64 -1.01 -2.11 6.96
CA ARG A 64 0.26 -2.85 6.86
C ARG A 64 1.37 -2.17 7.64
N HIS A 65 1.43 -0.84 7.63
CA HIS A 65 2.37 -0.09 8.43
C HIS A 65 2.10 -0.25 9.93
N HIS A 66 0.85 -0.19 10.36
CA HIS A 66 0.47 -0.50 11.75
C HIS A 66 0.90 -1.92 12.15
N ALA A 67 0.61 -2.92 11.31
CA ALA A 67 1.01 -4.30 11.56
C ALA A 67 2.54 -4.46 11.65
N ALA A 68 3.28 -3.81 10.76
CA ALA A 68 4.76 -3.81 10.80
C ALA A 68 5.29 -3.12 12.06
N GLY A 69 4.70 -1.99 12.47
CA GLY A 69 5.06 -1.31 13.72
C GLY A 69 4.88 -2.21 14.94
N VAL A 70 3.74 -2.91 15.04
CA VAL A 70 3.51 -3.89 16.12
C VAL A 70 4.53 -5.03 16.10
N ALA A 71 4.89 -5.54 14.91
CA ALA A 71 5.90 -6.59 14.79
C ALA A 71 7.28 -6.12 15.29
N HIS A 72 7.67 -4.88 14.96
CA HIS A 72 8.90 -4.29 15.46
C HIS A 72 8.90 -4.09 16.97
N LEU A 73 7.80 -3.62 17.56
CA LEU A 73 7.70 -3.49 19.02
C LEU A 73 7.82 -4.85 19.73
N ARG A 74 7.24 -5.90 19.16
CA ARG A 74 7.42 -7.28 19.68
C ARG A 74 8.86 -7.74 19.58
N ALA A 75 9.55 -7.44 18.49
CA ALA A 75 10.96 -7.76 18.32
C ALA A 75 11.84 -6.99 19.31
N ALA A 76 11.57 -5.70 19.54
CA ALA A 76 12.25 -4.89 20.54
C ALA A 76 12.10 -5.50 21.94
N ALA A 77 10.87 -5.84 22.34
CA ALA A 77 10.61 -6.48 23.63
C ALA A 77 11.35 -7.82 23.76
N ALA A 78 11.44 -8.63 22.70
CA ALA A 78 12.19 -9.88 22.73
C ALA A 78 13.70 -9.65 22.94
N HIS A 79 14.26 -8.62 22.32
CA HIS A 79 15.66 -8.25 22.55
C HIS A 79 15.90 -7.70 23.95
N GLU A 80 15.01 -6.85 24.47
CA GLU A 80 15.08 -6.38 25.86
C GLU A 80 15.06 -7.54 26.85
N GLN A 81 14.18 -8.53 26.66
CA GLN A 81 14.13 -9.74 27.49
C GLN A 81 15.42 -10.55 27.39
N ALA A 82 16.01 -10.68 26.19
CA ALA A 82 17.29 -11.37 26.02
C ALA A 82 18.44 -10.64 26.74
N ALA A 83 18.45 -9.31 26.73
CA ALA A 83 19.46 -8.50 27.42
C ALA A 83 19.47 -8.74 28.94
N LEU A 84 18.31 -9.00 29.55
CA LEU A 84 18.20 -9.28 31.00
C LEU A 84 18.94 -10.57 31.42
N HIS A 85 19.17 -11.49 30.48
CA HIS A 85 19.79 -12.78 30.73
C HIS A 85 21.20 -12.92 30.11
N ALA A 86 21.65 -11.88 29.40
CA ALA A 86 22.93 -11.87 28.70
C ALA A 86 24.07 -11.41 29.62
N ASP A 87 25.31 -11.72 29.21
CA ASP A 87 26.49 -11.04 29.78
C ASP A 87 26.56 -9.57 29.31
N ASP A 88 27.41 -8.76 29.94
CA ASP A 88 27.46 -7.31 29.69
C ASP A 88 27.63 -6.94 28.20
N ARG A 89 28.45 -7.68 27.43
CA ARG A 89 28.70 -7.37 26.02
C ARG A 89 27.53 -7.76 25.12
N ALA A 90 26.90 -8.90 25.40
CA ALA A 90 25.71 -9.35 24.67
C ALA A 90 24.46 -8.54 25.06
N ALA A 91 24.38 -8.04 26.30
CA ALA A 91 23.32 -7.15 26.76
C ALA A 91 23.30 -5.84 25.98
N ASP A 92 24.45 -5.18 25.81
CA ASP A 92 24.57 -3.93 25.02
C ASP A 92 24.09 -4.15 23.58
N THR A 93 24.52 -5.25 22.94
CA THR A 93 24.10 -5.60 21.58
C THR A 93 22.59 -5.77 21.47
N HIS A 94 21.96 -6.43 22.45
CA HIS A 94 20.52 -6.59 22.48
C HIS A 94 19.78 -5.27 22.72
N GLN A 95 20.31 -4.38 23.54
CA GLN A 95 19.73 -3.05 23.76
C GLN A 95 19.76 -2.20 22.48
N ASP A 96 20.87 -2.21 21.74
CA ASP A 96 21.00 -1.52 20.46
C ASP A 96 20.01 -2.06 19.42
N LEU A 97 19.87 -3.38 19.33
CA LEU A 97 18.89 -4.02 18.44
C LEU A 97 17.45 -3.67 18.83
N ALA A 98 17.15 -3.60 20.12
CA ALA A 98 15.84 -3.18 20.61
C ALA A 98 15.54 -1.72 20.23
N GLU A 99 16.49 -0.80 20.37
CA GLU A 99 16.32 0.59 19.96
C GLU A 99 16.09 0.70 18.45
N ASN A 100 16.88 0.00 17.63
CA ASN A 100 16.68 -0.03 16.17
C ASN A 100 15.26 -0.46 15.79
N HIS A 101 14.70 -1.45 16.50
CA HIS A 101 13.33 -1.87 16.29
C HIS A 101 12.31 -0.83 16.77
N ARG A 102 12.54 -0.15 17.91
CA ARG A 102 11.68 0.95 18.35
C ARG A 102 11.67 2.10 17.34
N GLU A 103 12.82 2.45 16.78
CA GLU A 103 12.92 3.44 15.70
C GLU A 103 12.16 3.01 14.45
N ALA A 104 12.32 1.76 14.01
CA ALA A 104 11.60 1.22 12.85
C ALA A 104 10.07 1.25 13.08
N ALA A 105 9.61 0.94 14.30
CA ALA A 105 8.20 1.05 14.67
C ALA A 105 7.68 2.49 14.56
N ARG A 106 8.44 3.49 15.04
CA ARG A 106 8.07 4.92 14.91
C ARG A 106 8.00 5.37 13.45
N ARG A 107 8.93 4.90 12.59
CA ARG A 107 8.90 5.18 11.15
C ARG A 107 7.63 4.61 10.53
N HIS A 108 7.28 3.36 10.84
CA HIS A 108 6.04 2.77 10.35
C HIS A 108 4.78 3.47 10.86
N GLU A 109 4.74 3.92 12.11
CA GLU A 109 3.62 4.72 12.61
C GLU A 109 3.48 6.06 11.86
N SER A 110 4.60 6.73 11.58
CA SER A 110 4.60 7.96 10.78
C SER A 110 4.08 7.71 9.36
N GLU A 111 4.52 6.63 8.71
CA GLU A 111 4.04 6.25 7.37
C GLU A 111 2.57 5.86 7.39
N ALA A 112 2.09 5.16 8.41
CA ALA A 112 0.67 4.81 8.55
C ALA A 112 -0.20 6.07 8.57
N ARG A 113 0.17 7.05 9.41
CA ARG A 113 -0.51 8.35 9.47
C ARG A 113 -0.45 9.09 8.14
N HIS A 114 0.69 9.03 7.44
CA HIS A 114 0.81 9.63 6.12
C HIS A 114 -0.18 9.01 5.12
N GLN A 115 -0.30 7.68 5.11
CA GLN A 115 -1.26 6.98 4.25
C GLN A 115 -2.72 7.36 4.60
N GLU A 116 -3.06 7.48 5.89
CA GLU A 116 -4.39 7.91 6.34
C GLU A 116 -4.73 9.35 5.89
N THR A 117 -3.74 10.24 5.77
CA THR A 117 -3.95 11.63 5.32
C THR A 117 -4.07 11.80 3.80
N LEU A 118 -3.78 10.75 3.01
CA LEU A 118 -3.92 10.77 1.55
C LEU A 118 -5.33 10.39 1.07
N GLU A 119 -6.26 10.16 2.00
CA GLU A 119 -7.69 9.91 1.75
C GLU A 119 -8.49 11.19 1.51
#